data_AF-A0A530LMJ9-F1
#
_entry.id   AF-A0A530LMJ9-F1
#
_cell.length_a   1.000
_cell.length_b   1.000
_cell.length_c   1.000
_cell.angle_alpha   90.00
_cell.angle_beta   90.00
_cell.angle_gamma   90.00
#
_symmetry.space_group_name_H-M   'P 1'
#
loop_
_entity.id
_entity.type
_entity.pdbx_description
1 polymer ?
#
loop_
_entity_poly.entity_id
_entity_poly.type
_entity_poly.pdbx_seq_one_letter_code
_entity_poly.pdbx_strand_id
1 'polypeptide(L)'
;MLETSLYSPVKTFLEGLGFMVKGEIGGCDLLALSADSPPIVVVCELKLKFNLELVLQGVDRMAASDEVWLAACMSARGKGRESDVRYRNLCRRLGFGLLGVRTNGEVQVLLSPTALAPRRNPRRRSK
;
A
#
# COMPACT_ATOMS: atom_id res chain seq x y z
N MET A 1 -19.06 0.40 3.50
CA MET A 1 -17.86 -0.44 3.71
C MET A 1 -17.17 0.09 4.95
N LEU A 2 -16.93 -0.76 5.94
CA LEU A 2 -16.23 -0.39 7.18
C LEU A 2 -14.72 -0.59 6.99
N GLU A 3 -13.88 0.12 7.73
CA GLU A 3 -12.43 -0.01 7.61
C GLU A 3 -11.96 -1.44 7.86
N THR A 4 -12.56 -2.10 8.86
CA THR A 4 -12.38 -3.53 9.16
C THR A 4 -12.68 -4.48 8.01
N SER A 5 -13.50 -4.06 7.03
CA SER A 5 -13.78 -4.89 5.85
C SER A 5 -12.65 -4.91 4.81
N LEU A 6 -11.65 -4.03 4.95
CA LEU A 6 -10.40 -4.10 4.17
C LEU A 6 -9.44 -5.17 4.69
N TYR A 7 -9.49 -5.45 5.98
CA TYR A 7 -8.52 -6.33 6.65
C TYR A 7 -8.49 -7.73 6.05
N SER A 8 -9.65 -8.41 5.96
CA SER A 8 -9.71 -9.79 5.49
C SER A 8 -9.19 -9.96 4.05
N PRO A 9 -9.65 -9.16 3.06
CA PRO A 9 -9.10 -9.19 1.71
C PRO A 9 -7.58 -8.99 1.64
N VAL A 10 -7.06 -7.99 2.35
CA VAL A 10 -5.63 -7.66 2.31
C VAL A 10 -4.81 -8.73 3.01
N LYS A 11 -5.28 -9.24 4.14
CA LYS A 11 -4.66 -10.37 4.84
C LYS A 11 -4.55 -11.59 3.92
N THR A 12 -5.66 -12.00 3.28
CA THR A 12 -5.65 -13.14 2.36
C THR A 12 -4.74 -12.91 1.16
N PHE A 13 -4.69 -11.68 0.62
CA PHE A 13 -3.76 -11.34 -0.45
C PHE A 13 -2.30 -11.54 -0.02
N LEU A 14 -1.89 -11.01 1.13
CA LEU A 14 -0.53 -11.15 1.65
C LEU A 14 -0.20 -12.61 2.02
N GLU A 15 -1.14 -13.34 2.62
CA GLU A 15 -0.98 -14.79 2.87
C GLU A 15 -0.80 -15.57 1.56
N GLY A 16 -1.50 -15.18 0.48
CA GLY A 16 -1.34 -15.74 -0.85
C GLY A 16 0.02 -15.48 -1.49
N LEU A 17 0.77 -14.49 -1.01
CA LEU A 17 2.17 -14.25 -1.39
C LEU A 17 3.16 -15.08 -0.55
N GLY A 18 2.68 -15.92 0.38
CA GLY A 18 3.50 -16.79 1.20
C GLY A 18 3.93 -16.19 2.55
N PHE A 19 3.36 -15.05 2.95
CA PHE A 19 3.65 -14.43 4.24
C PHE A 19 2.75 -14.99 5.36
N MET A 20 3.30 -15.04 6.58
CA MET A 20 2.49 -15.17 7.79
C MET A 20 2.01 -13.79 8.22
N VAL A 21 0.68 -13.57 8.25
CA VAL A 21 0.10 -12.25 8.50
C VAL A 21 -0.59 -12.17 9.87
N LYS A 22 -0.31 -11.09 10.62
CA LYS A 22 -0.95 -10.74 11.89
C LYS A 22 -1.50 -9.32 11.82
N GLY A 23 -2.60 -9.06 12.52
CA GLY A 23 -3.22 -7.73 12.62
C GLY A 23 -2.87 -7.00 13.91
N GLU A 24 -2.98 -5.68 13.89
CA GLU A 24 -2.90 -4.79 15.08
C GLU A 24 -1.59 -4.93 15.88
N ILE A 25 -0.46 -5.12 15.19
CA ILE A 25 0.86 -5.26 15.82
C ILE A 25 1.59 -3.93 15.82
N GLY A 26 1.99 -3.43 17.00
CA GLY A 26 2.77 -2.20 17.12
C GLY A 26 2.06 -0.95 16.56
N GLY A 27 0.72 -0.98 16.56
CA GLY A 27 -0.13 0.06 15.99
C GLY A 27 -0.21 0.07 14.47
N CYS A 28 0.34 -0.93 13.75
CA CYS A 28 0.11 -1.12 12.31
C CYS A 28 -1.13 -1.96 12.09
N ASP A 29 -1.85 -1.73 10.99
CA ASP A 29 -3.04 -2.54 10.68
C ASP A 29 -2.70 -4.01 10.37
N LEU A 30 -1.70 -4.27 9.52
CA LEU A 30 -1.15 -5.61 9.28
C LEU A 30 0.38 -5.64 9.30
N LEU A 31 0.91 -6.72 9.87
CA LEU A 31 2.32 -7.12 9.78
C LEU A 31 2.38 -8.50 9.10
N ALA A 32 3.23 -8.65 8.10
CA ALA A 32 3.47 -9.90 7.39
C ALA A 32 4.95 -10.27 7.41
N LEU A 33 5.26 -11.54 7.68
CA LEU A 33 6.63 -12.06 7.79
C LEU A 33 6.84 -13.21 6.81
N SER A 34 7.97 -13.21 6.10
CA SER A 34 8.34 -14.36 5.26
C SER A 34 8.83 -15.53 6.11
N ALA A 35 8.99 -16.70 5.49
CA ALA A 35 9.56 -17.88 6.15
C ALA A 35 11.11 -17.86 6.19
N ASP A 36 11.74 -16.81 5.67
CA ASP A 36 13.21 -16.67 5.60
C ASP A 36 13.84 -16.42 6.98
N SER A 37 15.17 -16.52 7.03
CA SER A 37 15.97 -16.22 8.22
C SER A 37 17.19 -15.36 7.83
N PRO A 38 17.19 -14.05 8.14
CA PRO A 38 16.13 -13.28 8.80
C PRO A 38 14.87 -13.13 7.91
N PRO A 39 13.67 -12.96 8.49
CA PRO A 39 12.44 -12.80 7.71
C PRO A 39 12.39 -11.44 7.04
N ILE A 40 11.76 -11.38 5.87
CA ILE A 40 11.32 -10.12 5.26
C ILE A 40 10.14 -9.61 6.07
N VAL A 41 10.21 -8.35 6.50
CA VAL A 41 9.19 -7.67 7.29
C VAL A 41 8.38 -6.74 6.39
N VAL A 42 7.11 -7.08 6.20
CA VAL A 42 6.15 -6.28 5.41
C VAL A 42 5.11 -5.66 6.33
N VAL A 43 4.88 -4.36 6.21
CA VAL A 43 3.79 -3.68 6.93
C VAL A 43 2.75 -3.20 5.92
N CYS A 44 1.46 -3.36 6.25
CA CYS A 44 0.38 -2.81 5.46
C CYS A 44 -0.58 -1.97 6.31
N GLU A 45 -0.79 -0.71 5.88
CA GLU A 45 -1.74 0.23 6.49
C GLU A 45 -3.00 0.33 5.62
N LEU A 46 -4.16 0.50 6.27
CA LEU A 46 -5.47 0.50 5.67
C LEU A 46 -6.16 1.86 5.87
N LYS A 47 -6.76 2.39 4.80
CA LYS A 47 -7.79 3.44 4.92
C LYS A 47 -8.97 3.18 4.01
N LEU A 48 -10.18 3.45 4.46
CA LEU A 48 -11.36 3.42 3.56
C LEU A 48 -11.18 4.28 2.30
N LYS A 49 -10.55 5.46 2.44
CA LYS A 49 -10.22 6.33 1.32
C LYS A 49 -8.73 6.58 1.33
N PHE A 50 -8.10 6.39 0.19
CA PHE A 50 -6.73 6.83 0.00
C PHE A 50 -6.63 8.34 0.27
N ASN A 51 -5.69 8.76 1.11
CA ASN A 51 -5.49 10.16 1.52
C ASN A 51 -4.02 10.37 1.95
N LEU A 52 -3.65 11.60 2.36
CA LEU A 52 -2.28 11.89 2.78
C LEU A 52 -1.92 11.20 4.10
N GLU A 53 -2.88 11.06 5.02
CA GLU A 53 -2.66 10.39 6.31
C GLU A 53 -2.16 8.95 6.12
N LEU A 54 -2.79 8.19 5.22
CA LEU A 54 -2.35 6.82 4.90
C LEU A 54 -0.89 6.78 4.43
N VAL A 55 -0.47 7.79 3.66
CA VAL A 55 0.91 7.91 3.19
C VAL A 55 1.86 8.22 4.34
N LEU A 56 1.48 9.12 5.26
CA LEU A 56 2.29 9.48 6.42
C LEU A 56 2.45 8.30 7.38
N GLN A 57 1.37 7.54 7.64
CA GLN A 57 1.45 6.28 8.38
C GLN A 57 2.46 5.33 7.72
N GLY A 58 2.41 5.18 6.39
CA GLY A 58 3.40 4.39 5.66
C GLY A 58 4.84 4.88 5.85
N VAL A 59 5.07 6.20 5.85
CA VAL A 59 6.40 6.79 6.10
C VAL A 59 6.91 6.41 7.49
N ASP A 60 6.06 6.46 8.51
CA ASP A 60 6.44 6.10 9.87
C ASP A 60 6.86 4.63 10.00
N ARG A 61 6.35 3.74 9.13
CA ARG A 61 6.70 2.31 9.13
C ARG A 61 8.01 1.97 8.45
N MET A 62 8.48 2.82 7.52
CA MET A 62 9.67 2.55 6.70
C MET A 62 10.91 2.23 7.53
N ALA A 63 11.05 2.82 8.72
CA ALA A 63 12.21 2.59 9.58
C ALA A 63 12.27 1.18 10.19
N ALA A 64 11.16 0.43 10.17
CA ALA A 64 11.00 -0.85 10.85
C ALA A 64 10.52 -2.00 9.93
N SER A 65 10.50 -1.80 8.61
CA SER A 65 10.00 -2.78 7.64
C SER A 65 10.81 -2.74 6.34
N ASP A 66 10.95 -3.89 5.68
CA ASP A 66 11.56 -4.00 4.35
C ASP A 66 10.62 -3.51 3.24
N GLU A 67 9.32 -3.75 3.39
CA GLU A 67 8.29 -3.26 2.46
C GLU A 67 7.10 -2.64 3.18
N VAL A 68 6.57 -1.56 2.60
CA VAL A 68 5.34 -0.90 3.05
C VAL A 68 4.29 -0.94 1.95
N TRP A 69 3.11 -1.45 2.29
CA TRP A 69 1.94 -1.49 1.42
C TRP A 69 0.84 -0.58 1.98
N LEU A 70 0.23 0.21 1.11
CA LEU A 70 -0.93 1.02 1.45
C LEU A 70 -2.16 0.42 0.78
N ALA A 71 -3.24 0.18 1.52
CA ALA A 71 -4.47 -0.35 0.93
C ALA A 71 -5.65 0.59 1.18
N ALA A 72 -6.47 0.78 0.14
CA ALA A 72 -7.70 1.54 0.26
C ALA A 72 -8.84 0.99 -0.61
N CYS A 73 -10.07 1.38 -0.29
CA CYS A 73 -11.20 1.04 -1.15
C CYS A 73 -11.04 1.67 -2.52
N MET A 74 -11.29 0.91 -3.58
CA MET A 74 -11.42 1.46 -4.92
C MET A 74 -12.64 2.37 -4.99
N SER A 75 -12.47 3.55 -5.59
CA SER A 75 -13.60 4.41 -5.88
C SER A 75 -14.53 3.75 -6.91
N ALA A 76 -15.84 3.75 -6.65
CA ALA A 76 -16.84 3.16 -7.54
C ALA A 76 -16.81 3.73 -8.96
N ARG A 77 -16.32 4.97 -9.13
CA ARG A 77 -16.24 5.67 -10.42
C ARG A 77 -14.81 5.78 -10.98
N GLY A 78 -13.81 5.16 -10.35
CA GLY A 78 -12.41 5.19 -10.79
C GLY A 78 -11.72 6.57 -10.73
N LYS A 79 -12.32 7.54 -10.03
CA LYS A 79 -11.84 8.93 -9.91
C LYS A 79 -11.27 9.26 -8.51
N GLY A 80 -10.99 8.25 -7.70
CA GLY A 80 -10.43 8.43 -6.37
C GLY A 80 -8.93 8.69 -6.40
N ARG A 81 -8.35 8.99 -5.24
CA ARG A 81 -6.92 9.33 -5.13
C ARG A 81 -6.00 8.15 -5.44
N GLU A 82 -6.50 6.93 -5.35
CA GLU A 82 -5.83 5.71 -5.80
C GLU A 82 -5.57 5.67 -7.31
N SER A 83 -6.28 6.47 -8.10
CA SER A 83 -6.06 6.65 -9.55
C SER A 83 -5.37 7.97 -9.92
N ASP A 84 -5.21 8.91 -8.97
CA ASP A 84 -4.50 10.18 -9.20
C ASP A 84 -3.00 9.95 -9.39
N VAL A 85 -2.49 10.39 -10.53
CA VAL A 85 -1.08 10.25 -10.93
C VAL A 85 -0.13 10.91 -9.92
N ARG A 86 -0.52 11.99 -9.26
CA ARG A 86 0.31 12.68 -8.26
C ARG A 86 0.54 11.80 -7.03
N TYR A 87 -0.51 11.19 -6.51
CA TYR A 87 -0.43 10.25 -5.38
C TYR A 87 0.36 9.01 -5.77
N ARG A 88 0.10 8.42 -6.95
CA ARG A 88 0.87 7.28 -7.45
C ARG A 88 2.36 7.59 -7.60
N ASN A 89 2.68 8.78 -8.09
CA ASN A 89 4.05 9.25 -8.22
C ASN A 89 4.73 9.52 -6.87
N LEU A 90 3.97 9.93 -5.86
CA LEU A 90 4.46 10.04 -4.48
C LEU A 90 4.81 8.66 -3.93
N CYS A 91 3.90 7.68 -4.01
CA CYS A 91 4.17 6.30 -3.57
C CYS A 91 5.40 5.70 -4.27
N ARG A 92 5.55 5.88 -5.59
CA ARG A 92 6.76 5.43 -6.32
C ARG A 92 8.05 6.07 -5.83
N ARG A 93 8.01 7.33 -5.38
CA ARG A 93 9.20 8.02 -4.85
C ARG A 93 9.55 7.54 -3.45
N LEU A 94 8.56 7.13 -2.68
CA LEU A 94 8.71 6.63 -1.32
C LEU A 94 8.97 5.10 -1.28
N GLY A 95 8.76 4.38 -2.38
CA GLY A 95 8.91 2.92 -2.43
C GLY A 95 7.69 2.16 -1.91
N PHE A 96 6.51 2.77 -1.90
CA PHE A 96 5.29 2.14 -1.38
C PHE A 96 4.55 1.31 -2.43
N GLY A 97 4.15 0.11 -2.03
CA GLY A 97 3.11 -0.65 -2.71
C GLY A 97 1.74 0.00 -2.49
N LEU A 98 0.85 -0.13 -3.48
CA LEU A 98 -0.50 0.40 -3.40
C LEU A 98 -1.51 -0.66 -3.84
N LEU A 99 -2.42 -1.02 -2.93
CA LEU A 99 -3.52 -1.95 -3.15
C LEU A 99 -4.85 -1.18 -3.25
N GLY A 100 -5.65 -1.54 -4.24
CA GLY A 100 -7.04 -1.16 -4.34
C GLY A 100 -7.94 -2.33 -3.97
N VAL A 101 -8.84 -2.16 -3.01
CA VAL A 101 -9.80 -3.20 -2.59
C VAL A 101 -11.18 -2.85 -3.10
N ARG A 102 -11.80 -3.74 -3.88
CA ARG A 102 -13.17 -3.57 -4.39
C ARG A 102 -14.19 -3.97 -3.33
N THR A 103 -15.45 -3.57 -3.53
CA THR A 103 -16.56 -3.88 -2.60
C THR A 103 -16.89 -5.37 -2.51
N ASN A 104 -16.50 -6.17 -3.51
CA ASN A 104 -16.62 -7.63 -3.51
C ASN A 104 -15.42 -8.32 -2.82
N GLY A 105 -14.46 -7.57 -2.26
CA GLY A 105 -13.26 -8.10 -1.61
C GLY A 105 -12.09 -8.41 -2.55
N GLU A 106 -12.22 -8.16 -3.86
CA GLU A 106 -11.11 -8.34 -4.79
C GLU A 106 -10.01 -7.30 -4.52
N VAL A 107 -8.75 -7.77 -4.41
CA VAL A 107 -7.56 -6.93 -4.22
C VAL A 107 -6.84 -6.76 -5.55
N GLN A 108 -6.61 -5.52 -5.96
CA GLN A 108 -5.85 -5.15 -7.14
C GLN A 108 -4.54 -4.46 -6.74
N VAL A 109 -3.42 -4.94 -7.26
CA VAL A 109 -2.13 -4.23 -7.15
C VAL A 109 -2.13 -3.05 -8.12
N LEU A 110 -2.22 -1.83 -7.58
CA LEU A 110 -2.18 -0.59 -8.37
C LEU A 110 -0.75 -0.11 -8.58
N LEU A 111 0.13 -0.36 -7.60
CA LEU A 111 1.57 -0.12 -7.66
C LEU A 111 2.30 -1.21 -6.88
N SER A 112 3.40 -1.72 -7.45
CA SER A 112 4.37 -2.52 -6.70
C SER A 112 5.28 -1.61 -5.86
N PRO A 113 5.73 -2.03 -4.66
CA PRO A 113 6.80 -1.35 -3.90
C PRO A 113 8.06 -1.11 -4.73
N THR A 114 8.35 -2.00 -5.68
CA THR A 114 9.50 -1.92 -6.60
C THR A 114 9.21 -1.11 -7.88
N ALA A 115 8.08 -0.41 -7.97
CA ALA A 115 7.72 0.36 -9.15
C ALA A 115 8.72 1.51 -9.41
N LEU A 116 9.20 1.62 -10.65
CA LEU A 116 10.17 2.64 -11.05
C LEU A 116 9.70 4.06 -10.72
N ALA A 117 10.61 4.87 -10.19
CA ALA A 117 10.36 6.28 -9.93
C ALA A 117 9.93 7.02 -11.21
N PRO A 118 9.05 8.04 -11.10
CA PRO A 118 8.60 8.79 -12.26
C PRO A 118 9.77 9.48 -12.97
N ARG A 119 9.87 9.29 -14.30
CA ARG A 119 10.93 9.92 -15.10
C ARG A 119 10.88 11.43 -14.98
N ARG A 120 12.06 12.06 -14.87
CA ARG A 120 12.19 13.52 -14.93
C ARG A 120 11.68 14.01 -16.28
N ASN A 121 10.96 15.12 -16.29
CA ASN A 121 10.45 15.73 -17.52
C ASN A 121 11.38 16.89 -17.94
N PRO A 122 12.24 16.72 -18.96
CA PRO A 122 13.19 17.76 -19.37
C PRO A 122 12.49 19.05 -19.79
N ARG A 123 11.32 18.94 -20.45
CA ARG A 123 10.55 20.11 -20.92
C ARG A 123 10.00 20.99 -19.80
N ARG A 124 9.75 20.42 -18.60
CA ARG A 124 9.35 21.21 -17.42
C ARG A 124 10.55 21.84 -16.71
N ARG A 125 11.76 21.27 -16.87
CA ARG A 125 12.98 21.76 -16.23
C ARG A 125 13.57 22.98 -16.94
N SER A 126 13.39 23.05 -18.25
CA SER A 126 13.92 24.13 -19.10
C SER A 126 12.96 25.33 -19.24
N LYS A 127 11.93 25.42 -18.40
CA LYS A 127 11.00 26.55 -18.33
C LYS A 127 11.30 27.39 -17.10
#